data_AF-A0A3M1QFT8-F1
#
_entry.id   AF-A0A3M1QFT8-F1
#
_cell.length_a   1.000
_cell.length_b   1.000
_cell.length_c   1.000
_cell.angle_alpha   90.00
_cell.angle_beta   90.00
_cell.angle_gamma   90.00
#
_symmetry.space_group_name_H-M   'P 1'
#
loop_
_entity.id
_entity.type
_entity.pdbx_description
1 polymer ?
#
loop_
_entity_poly.entity_id
_entity_poly.type
_entity_poly.pdbx_seq_one_letter_code
_entity_poly.pdbx_strand_id
1 'polypeptide(L)'
;DDDLEESNIVRHVADRRYLGMNKAQAVAELIRQRNPQAEVTVVEGRIEDHHEALDHVDLLVPAVDGEGAKYVMNELALQRNLTAIYAGVFERGEGGDAVIIRPYDGPCYACWAAELREGLGLSASDGGEELDYGMIGADGTLEAEPGLWLHVTRIAATQADLALNELLYGTDVYQQMPGNTVIMANRAIEIIEGQLTPPYGAVWVTMPRDPRCLVCGDAARQRGALRDEQEDADVSLDELIDSSGLIFEDDSGE
;
A
#
# COMPACT_ATOMS: atom_id res chain seq x y z
N ASP A 1 -9.83 6.45 -9.66
CA ASP A 1 -10.30 7.36 -10.74
C ASP A 1 -9.98 6.83 -12.16
N ASP A 2 -9.38 5.63 -12.29
CA ASP A 2 -8.84 5.12 -13.55
C ASP A 2 -9.77 4.11 -14.26
N ASP A 3 -9.86 4.21 -15.59
CA ASP A 3 -10.70 3.39 -16.46
C ASP A 3 -9.88 2.32 -17.20
N LEU A 4 -10.50 1.19 -17.53
CA LEU A 4 -9.79 0.11 -18.22
C LEU A 4 -9.48 0.48 -19.68
N GLU A 5 -8.20 0.53 -20.02
CA GLU A 5 -7.70 0.81 -21.36
C GLU A 5 -7.17 -0.44 -22.07
N GLU A 6 -7.05 -0.37 -23.41
CA GLU A 6 -6.52 -1.49 -24.23
C GLU A 6 -5.08 -1.88 -23.82
N SER A 7 -4.28 -0.90 -23.36
CA SER A 7 -2.92 -1.11 -22.85
C SER A 7 -2.88 -1.99 -21.59
N ASN A 8 -3.98 -2.06 -20.82
CA ASN A 8 -4.03 -2.80 -19.57
C ASN A 8 -4.38 -4.28 -19.77
N ILE A 9 -5.02 -4.65 -20.89
CA ILE A 9 -5.62 -5.97 -21.13
C ILE A 9 -4.60 -7.12 -21.00
N VAL A 10 -3.33 -6.88 -21.32
CA VAL A 10 -2.27 -7.90 -21.24
C VAL A 10 -1.85 -8.27 -19.81
N ARG A 11 -2.20 -7.43 -18.83
CA ARG A 11 -1.74 -7.55 -17.44
C ARG A 11 -2.81 -7.36 -16.36
N HIS A 12 -3.99 -6.88 -16.73
CA HIS A 12 -5.12 -6.70 -15.83
C HIS A 12 -6.04 -7.92 -15.84
N VAL A 13 -6.75 -8.17 -14.73
CA VAL A 13 -7.65 -9.34 -14.60
C VAL A 13 -8.92 -9.20 -15.47
N ALA A 14 -9.38 -7.96 -15.65
CA ALA A 14 -10.48 -7.65 -16.54
C ALA A 14 -10.04 -7.69 -18.00
N ASP A 15 -10.86 -8.31 -18.83
CA ASP A 15 -10.62 -8.46 -20.27
C ASP A 15 -11.37 -7.39 -21.09
N ARG A 16 -11.32 -7.53 -22.41
CA ARG A 16 -11.84 -6.54 -23.36
C ARG A 16 -13.34 -6.23 -23.23
N ARG A 17 -14.11 -7.06 -22.51
CA ARG A 17 -15.53 -6.80 -22.22
C ARG A 17 -15.74 -5.57 -21.34
N TYR A 18 -14.70 -5.14 -20.63
CA TYR A 18 -14.73 -4.06 -19.63
C TYR A 18 -14.05 -2.77 -20.11
N LEU A 19 -13.67 -2.66 -21.38
CA LEU A 19 -12.98 -1.46 -21.90
C LEU A 19 -13.83 -0.20 -21.70
N GLY A 20 -13.19 0.86 -21.17
CA GLY A 20 -13.84 2.13 -20.85
C GLY A 20 -14.70 2.10 -19.58
N MET A 21 -14.69 1.00 -18.82
CA MET A 21 -15.30 0.93 -17.50
C MET A 21 -14.25 1.25 -16.43
N ASN A 22 -14.68 1.91 -15.35
CA ASN A 22 -13.84 2.10 -14.18
C ASN A 22 -13.26 0.75 -13.69
N LYS A 23 -11.95 0.71 -13.43
CA LYS A 23 -11.24 -0.53 -13.07
C LYS A 23 -11.80 -1.18 -11.81
N ALA A 24 -12.16 -0.39 -10.79
CA ALA A 24 -12.72 -0.90 -9.54
C ALA A 24 -14.11 -1.52 -9.75
N GLN A 25 -14.95 -0.91 -10.60
CA GLN A 25 -16.25 -1.49 -10.98
C GLN A 25 -16.09 -2.79 -11.76
N ALA A 26 -15.16 -2.85 -12.72
CA ALA A 26 -14.87 -4.06 -13.50
C ALA A 26 -14.44 -5.23 -12.58
N VAL A 27 -13.56 -4.96 -11.61
CA VAL A 27 -13.14 -5.96 -10.62
C VAL A 27 -14.31 -6.37 -9.72
N ALA A 28 -15.15 -5.44 -9.28
CA ALA A 28 -16.33 -5.75 -8.47
C ALA A 28 -17.31 -6.69 -9.19
N GLU A 29 -17.53 -6.51 -10.50
CA GLU A 29 -18.33 -7.44 -11.30
C GLU A 29 -17.69 -8.83 -11.37
N LEU A 30 -16.38 -8.92 -11.59
CA LEU A 30 -15.65 -10.18 -11.64
C LEU A 30 -15.71 -10.94 -10.30
N ILE A 31 -15.63 -10.22 -9.18
CA ILE A 31 -15.81 -10.79 -7.84
C ILE A 31 -17.21 -11.38 -7.70
N ARG A 32 -18.25 -10.61 -8.02
CA ARG A 32 -19.65 -11.08 -7.91
C ARG A 32 -19.97 -12.25 -8.83
N GLN A 33 -19.34 -12.34 -10.00
CA GLN A 33 -19.45 -13.50 -10.90
C GLN A 33 -18.90 -14.78 -10.27
N ARG A 34 -17.86 -14.68 -9.43
CA ARG A 34 -17.27 -15.83 -8.71
C ARG A 34 -18.02 -16.15 -7.42
N ASN A 35 -18.41 -15.12 -6.67
CA ASN A 35 -19.15 -15.25 -5.43
C ASN A 35 -20.31 -14.22 -5.41
N PRO A 36 -21.53 -14.63 -5.79
CA PRO A 36 -22.70 -13.74 -5.77
C PRO A 36 -23.08 -13.23 -4.38
N GLN A 37 -22.57 -13.82 -3.30
CA GLN A 37 -22.81 -13.40 -1.93
C GLN A 37 -21.79 -12.39 -1.42
N ALA A 38 -20.73 -12.09 -2.20
CA ALA A 38 -19.74 -11.10 -1.81
C ALA A 38 -20.36 -9.69 -1.80
N GLU A 39 -20.30 -9.03 -0.66
CA GLU A 39 -20.59 -7.61 -0.55
C GLU A 39 -19.36 -6.83 -1.01
N VAL A 40 -19.55 -6.00 -2.05
CA VAL A 40 -18.46 -5.21 -2.65
C VAL A 40 -18.93 -3.77 -2.78
N THR A 41 -18.22 -2.88 -2.09
CA THR A 41 -18.40 -1.42 -2.19
C THR A 41 -17.28 -0.87 -3.06
N VAL A 42 -17.64 -0.12 -4.09
CA VAL A 42 -16.69 0.56 -4.97
C VAL A 42 -16.69 2.04 -4.63
N VAL A 43 -15.49 2.58 -4.42
CA VAL A 43 -15.25 4.02 -4.26
C VAL A 43 -14.46 4.48 -5.47
N GLU A 44 -15.08 5.31 -6.31
CA GLU A 44 -14.47 5.85 -7.51
C GLU A 44 -13.79 7.18 -7.20
N GLY A 45 -12.47 7.16 -7.05
CA GLY A 45 -11.69 8.35 -6.76
C GLY A 45 -10.25 8.01 -6.44
N ARG A 46 -9.55 8.97 -5.85
CA ARG A 46 -8.20 8.82 -5.30
C ARG A 46 -8.31 8.58 -3.79
N ILE A 47 -7.41 7.79 -3.22
CA ILE A 47 -7.48 7.45 -1.79
C ILE A 47 -7.27 8.70 -0.90
N GLU A 48 -6.51 9.67 -1.42
CA GLU A 48 -6.26 10.98 -0.82
C GLU A 48 -7.55 11.75 -0.56
N ASP A 49 -8.57 11.56 -1.40
CA ASP A 49 -9.87 12.23 -1.30
C ASP A 49 -10.92 11.38 -0.55
N HIS A 50 -10.59 10.11 -0.26
CA HIS A 50 -11.52 9.08 0.26
C HIS A 50 -10.92 8.26 1.40
N HIS A 51 -10.12 8.88 2.25
CA HIS A 51 -9.47 8.26 3.40
C HIS A 51 -10.44 7.54 4.36
N GLU A 52 -11.70 7.98 4.46
CA GLU A 52 -12.77 7.39 5.24
C GLU A 52 -13.14 5.97 4.77
N ALA A 53 -12.77 5.60 3.54
CA ALA A 53 -12.95 4.24 3.04
C ALA A 53 -12.10 3.20 3.80
N LEU A 54 -11.11 3.66 4.58
CA LEU A 54 -10.30 2.82 5.47
C LEU A 54 -10.89 2.70 6.87
N ASP A 55 -12.02 3.34 7.15
CA ASP A 55 -12.69 3.22 8.43
C ASP A 55 -13.45 1.89 8.47
N HIS A 56 -13.35 1.18 9.59
CA HIS A 56 -14.00 -0.13 9.82
C HIS A 56 -13.54 -1.28 8.91
N VAL A 57 -12.34 -1.20 8.32
CA VAL A 57 -11.72 -2.32 7.62
C VAL A 57 -10.75 -3.05 8.54
N ASP A 58 -10.66 -4.38 8.43
CA ASP A 58 -9.75 -5.20 9.25
C ASP A 58 -8.33 -5.28 8.66
N LEU A 59 -8.22 -5.10 7.34
CA LEU A 59 -6.98 -5.25 6.60
C LEU A 59 -6.96 -4.34 5.37
N LEU A 60 -5.83 -3.67 5.14
CA LEU A 60 -5.57 -2.91 3.92
C LEU A 60 -4.71 -3.74 2.95
N VAL A 61 -5.08 -3.76 1.66
CA VAL A 61 -4.29 -4.39 0.60
C VAL A 61 -3.96 -3.35 -0.47
N PRO A 62 -2.84 -2.61 -0.32
CA PRO A 62 -2.41 -1.64 -1.33
C PRO A 62 -2.02 -2.35 -2.62
N ALA A 63 -2.65 -1.96 -3.72
CA ALA A 63 -2.43 -2.50 -5.06
C ALA A 63 -2.26 -1.37 -6.10
N VAL A 64 -1.54 -0.32 -5.70
CA VAL A 64 -1.19 0.84 -6.52
C VAL A 64 0.27 0.75 -6.98
N ASP A 65 0.58 1.33 -8.14
CA ASP A 65 1.93 1.36 -8.70
C ASP A 65 2.76 2.55 -8.21
N GLY A 66 2.16 3.72 -8.03
CA GLY A 66 2.84 4.94 -7.58
C GLY A 66 3.33 4.89 -6.12
N GLU A 67 4.59 5.30 -5.90
CA GLU A 67 5.19 5.34 -4.56
C GLU A 67 4.50 6.35 -3.65
N GLY A 68 4.13 7.52 -4.18
CA GLY A 68 3.43 8.56 -3.40
C GLY A 68 2.15 8.05 -2.74
N ALA A 69 1.31 7.34 -3.51
CA ALA A 69 0.08 6.75 -2.99
C ALA A 69 0.34 5.68 -1.92
N LYS A 70 1.40 4.86 -2.07
CA LYS A 70 1.80 3.88 -1.05
C LYS A 70 2.19 4.54 0.28
N TYR A 71 2.89 5.68 0.22
CA TYR A 71 3.23 6.46 1.42
C TYR A 71 2.00 7.07 2.09
N VAL A 72 1.05 7.62 1.32
CA VAL A 72 -0.23 8.13 1.86
C VAL A 72 -1.00 7.01 2.54
N MET A 73 -1.18 5.87 1.87
CA MET A 73 -1.85 4.69 2.43
C MET A 73 -1.16 4.20 3.71
N ASN A 74 0.18 4.26 3.75
CA ASN A 74 0.95 3.87 4.93
C ASN A 74 0.71 4.81 6.11
N GLU A 75 0.66 6.12 5.86
CA GLU A 75 0.33 7.10 6.90
C GLU A 75 -1.07 6.87 7.45
N LEU A 76 -2.07 6.72 6.58
CA LEU A 76 -3.45 6.44 6.97
C LEU A 76 -3.59 5.12 7.76
N ALA A 77 -2.83 4.09 7.37
CA ALA A 77 -2.81 2.81 8.06
C ALA A 77 -2.15 2.91 9.45
N LEU A 78 -1.05 3.66 9.58
CA LEU A 78 -0.40 3.89 10.88
C LEU A 78 -1.31 4.64 11.85
N GLN A 79 -2.00 5.68 11.39
CA GLN A 79 -2.97 6.45 12.19
C GLN A 79 -4.10 5.58 12.73
N ARG A 80 -4.58 4.63 11.92
CA ARG A 80 -5.67 3.70 12.28
C ARG A 80 -5.21 2.45 13.02
N ASN A 81 -3.89 2.27 13.21
CA ASN A 81 -3.30 1.01 13.64
C ASN A 81 -3.82 -0.19 12.81
N LEU A 82 -3.97 0.04 11.50
CA LEU A 82 -4.51 -0.90 10.52
C LEU A 82 -3.39 -1.72 9.90
N THR A 83 -3.48 -3.04 10.00
CA THR A 83 -2.55 -3.95 9.32
C THR A 83 -2.71 -3.84 7.80
N ALA A 84 -1.59 -3.82 7.08
CA ALA A 84 -1.56 -3.70 5.63
C ALA A 84 -0.66 -4.77 5.00
N ILE A 85 -1.01 -5.24 3.81
CA ILE A 85 -0.15 -6.14 3.03
C ILE A 85 0.17 -5.50 1.69
N TYR A 86 1.38 -5.00 1.58
CA TYR A 86 1.89 -4.42 0.34
C TYR A 86 2.48 -5.51 -0.53
N ALA A 87 2.46 -5.28 -1.83
CA ALA A 87 3.18 -6.09 -2.79
C ALA A 87 3.68 -5.23 -3.95
N GLY A 88 4.81 -5.62 -4.52
CA GLY A 88 5.44 -4.98 -5.66
C GLY A 88 5.81 -6.02 -6.71
N VAL A 89 5.63 -5.67 -7.98
CA VAL A 89 6.20 -6.45 -9.09
C VAL A 89 7.43 -5.69 -9.57
N PHE A 90 8.57 -6.39 -9.65
CA PHE A 90 9.81 -5.78 -10.12
C PHE A 90 9.76 -5.53 -11.62
N GLU A 91 10.69 -4.69 -12.08
CA GLU A 91 10.84 -4.33 -13.49
C GLU A 91 10.82 -5.56 -14.40
N ARG A 92 10.15 -5.41 -15.55
CA ARG A 92 10.02 -6.47 -16.56
C ARG A 92 9.34 -7.76 -16.05
N GLY A 93 8.70 -7.71 -14.87
CA GLY A 93 8.06 -8.84 -14.22
C GLY A 93 9.02 -9.95 -13.78
N GLU A 94 10.30 -9.64 -13.57
CA GLU A 94 11.33 -10.64 -13.26
C GLU A 94 11.23 -11.23 -11.85
N GLY A 95 10.46 -10.57 -10.98
CA GLY A 95 10.16 -10.99 -9.63
C GLY A 95 9.16 -10.06 -8.97
N GLY A 96 9.11 -10.12 -7.66
CA GLY A 96 8.32 -9.23 -6.85
C GLY A 96 8.37 -9.61 -5.39
N ASP A 97 7.70 -8.83 -4.57
CA ASP A 97 7.69 -8.99 -3.13
C ASP A 97 6.26 -8.88 -2.58
N ALA A 98 6.08 -9.40 -1.37
CA ALA A 98 4.93 -9.08 -0.54
C ALA A 98 5.38 -8.92 0.91
N VAL A 99 4.87 -7.90 1.59
CA VAL A 99 5.21 -7.59 2.98
C VAL A 99 3.96 -7.38 3.82
N ILE A 100 3.92 -8.05 4.98
CA ILE A 100 2.94 -7.82 6.04
C ILE A 100 3.46 -6.69 6.93
N ILE A 101 2.70 -5.61 7.00
CA ILE A 101 2.99 -4.42 7.81
C ILE A 101 1.97 -4.35 8.94
N ARG A 102 2.41 -4.70 10.14
CA ARG A 102 1.67 -4.48 11.39
C ARG A 102 2.17 -3.17 12.01
N PRO A 103 1.33 -2.13 12.12
CA PRO A 103 1.76 -0.85 12.68
C PRO A 103 2.47 -1.01 14.03
N TYR A 104 3.67 -0.45 14.10
CA TYR A 104 4.55 -0.44 15.29
C TYR A 104 5.06 -1.82 15.78
N ASP A 105 4.58 -2.94 15.23
CA ASP A 105 5.06 -4.32 15.45
C ASP A 105 5.73 -4.86 14.18
N GLY A 106 6.73 -4.12 13.71
CA GLY A 106 7.38 -4.35 12.43
C GLY A 106 7.64 -3.05 11.67
N PRO A 107 8.14 -3.15 10.44
CA PRO A 107 8.46 -2.01 9.62
C PRO A 107 7.17 -1.32 9.19
N CYS A 108 7.16 0.00 9.09
CA CYS A 108 6.20 0.66 8.19
C CYS A 108 6.71 0.58 6.74
N TYR A 109 5.91 1.03 5.78
CA TYR A 109 6.29 1.02 4.37
C TYR A 109 7.62 1.76 4.13
N ALA A 110 7.86 2.87 4.83
CA ALA A 110 9.10 3.63 4.72
C ALA A 110 10.34 2.86 5.24
N CYS A 111 10.21 2.15 6.37
CA CYS A 111 11.27 1.29 6.88
C CYS A 111 11.58 0.17 5.87
N TRP A 112 10.52 -0.49 5.38
CA TRP A 112 10.64 -1.57 4.43
C TRP A 112 11.26 -1.12 3.11
N ALA A 113 10.80 -0.01 2.53
CA ALA A 113 11.31 0.52 1.27
C ALA A 113 12.78 0.93 1.36
N ALA A 114 13.21 1.52 2.49
CA ALA A 114 14.61 1.84 2.73
C ALA A 114 15.47 0.57 2.78
N GLU A 115 15.09 -0.42 3.59
CA GLU A 115 15.83 -1.68 3.75
C GLU A 115 15.86 -2.50 2.45
N LEU A 116 14.77 -2.53 1.67
CA LEU A 116 14.75 -3.24 0.39
C LEU A 116 15.73 -2.60 -0.63
N ARG A 117 15.79 -1.27 -0.66
CA ARG A 117 16.69 -0.50 -1.55
C ARG A 117 18.15 -0.57 -1.12
N GLU A 118 18.42 -0.55 0.18
CA GLU A 118 19.80 -0.57 0.72
C GLU A 118 20.36 -1.99 0.87
N GLY A 119 19.54 -2.94 1.38
CA GLY A 119 19.99 -4.24 1.87
C GLY A 119 19.99 -5.38 0.86
N LEU A 120 19.26 -5.28 -0.24
CA LEU A 120 19.18 -6.36 -1.24
C LEU A 120 19.98 -6.11 -2.51
N GLY A 121 20.72 -5.00 -2.58
CA GLY A 121 21.54 -4.72 -3.76
C GLY A 121 20.73 -4.74 -5.05
N LEU A 122 19.43 -4.40 -5.00
CA LEU A 122 18.63 -3.92 -6.13
C LEU A 122 19.28 -2.60 -6.54
N SER A 123 20.49 -2.70 -7.08
CA SER A 123 21.29 -1.61 -7.54
C SER A 123 20.43 -0.88 -8.54
N ALA A 124 20.26 0.41 -8.30
CA ALA A 124 19.77 1.38 -9.26
C ALA A 124 20.41 1.12 -10.64
N SER A 125 19.78 0.27 -11.44
CA SER A 125 20.12 0.03 -12.82
C SER A 125 19.14 0.88 -13.61
N ASP A 126 19.66 2.05 -13.98
CA ASP A 126 19.08 3.08 -14.85
C ASP A 126 17.96 3.95 -14.26
N GLY A 127 18.31 5.21 -14.00
CA GLY A 127 17.40 6.36 -13.94
C GLY A 127 16.27 6.26 -12.92
N GLY A 128 16.38 6.99 -11.81
CA GLY A 128 15.28 7.19 -10.85
C GLY A 128 14.09 7.99 -11.39
N GLU A 129 13.65 7.71 -12.61
CA GLU A 129 12.35 8.11 -13.11
C GLU A 129 11.30 7.16 -12.51
N GLU A 130 10.31 7.75 -11.85
CA GLU A 130 9.09 7.06 -11.46
C GLU A 130 8.41 6.56 -12.74
N LEU A 131 8.59 5.27 -13.04
CA LEU A 131 8.12 4.66 -14.28
C LEU A 131 6.60 4.55 -14.25
N ASP A 132 5.94 5.52 -14.90
CA ASP A 132 4.54 5.41 -15.29
C ASP A 132 4.41 4.38 -16.42
N TYR A 133 3.98 3.16 -16.06
CA TYR A 133 3.74 2.02 -16.96
C TYR A 133 2.69 2.28 -18.07
N GLY A 134 2.10 3.48 -18.12
CA GLY A 134 1.13 3.94 -19.12
C GLY A 134 1.68 4.87 -20.21
N MET A 135 2.92 5.34 -20.13
CA MET A 135 3.46 6.33 -21.08
C MET A 135 3.92 5.71 -22.42
N ILE A 136 3.50 6.32 -23.53
CA ILE A 136 3.97 6.04 -24.89
C ILE A 136 5.15 6.98 -25.18
N GLY A 137 6.28 6.44 -25.64
CA GLY A 137 7.46 7.23 -26.01
C GLY A 137 7.20 8.22 -27.15
N ALA A 138 8.05 9.24 -27.27
CA ALA A 138 7.93 10.30 -28.29
C ALA A 138 8.00 9.79 -29.76
N ASP A 139 8.50 8.57 -29.96
CA ASP A 139 8.59 7.84 -31.21
C ASP A 139 7.36 6.94 -31.50
N GLY A 140 6.37 6.95 -30.61
CA GLY A 140 5.16 6.14 -30.75
C GLY A 140 5.41 4.63 -30.53
N THR A 141 6.57 4.26 -29.99
CA THR A 141 6.81 2.90 -29.55
C THR A 141 6.35 2.75 -28.11
N LEU A 142 5.65 1.66 -27.82
CA LEU A 142 5.56 1.16 -26.47
C LEU A 142 6.96 0.64 -26.13
N GLU A 143 7.82 1.46 -25.51
CA GLU A 143 8.88 0.94 -24.63
C GLU A 143 8.21 0.36 -23.36
N ALA A 144 7.23 -0.52 -23.55
CA ALA A 144 6.55 -1.23 -22.50
C ALA A 144 7.44 -2.40 -22.11
N GLU A 145 8.13 -2.25 -20.99
CA GLU A 145 8.89 -3.33 -20.37
C GLU A 145 7.93 -4.42 -19.86
N PRO A 146 7.83 -5.61 -20.50
CA PRO A 146 6.60 -6.38 -20.44
C PRO A 146 6.48 -7.23 -19.17
N GLY A 147 5.89 -6.64 -18.12
CA GLY A 147 5.19 -7.38 -17.08
C GLY A 147 3.88 -7.95 -17.64
N LEU A 148 3.80 -9.28 -17.79
CA LEU A 148 2.60 -9.97 -18.26
C LEU A 148 1.69 -10.35 -17.10
N TRP A 149 0.41 -10.63 -17.40
CA TRP A 149 -0.57 -11.17 -16.45
C TRP A 149 0.01 -12.30 -15.58
N LEU A 150 0.76 -13.24 -16.16
CA LEU A 150 1.32 -14.37 -15.40
C LEU A 150 2.35 -13.95 -14.34
N HIS A 151 3.13 -12.90 -14.62
CA HIS A 151 4.14 -12.38 -13.69
C HIS A 151 3.45 -11.67 -12.52
N VAL A 152 2.46 -10.82 -12.84
CA VAL A 152 1.66 -10.07 -11.86
C VAL A 152 0.84 -11.01 -10.98
N THR A 153 0.16 -11.98 -11.59
CA THR A 153 -0.76 -12.89 -10.88
C THR A 153 -0.05 -13.71 -9.82
N ARG A 154 1.21 -14.10 -10.05
CA ARG A 154 1.96 -14.85 -9.04
C ARG A 154 2.15 -14.03 -7.76
N ILE A 155 2.54 -12.76 -7.91
CA ILE A 155 2.77 -11.86 -6.79
C ILE A 155 1.43 -11.51 -6.12
N ALA A 156 0.42 -11.15 -6.91
CA ALA A 156 -0.93 -10.85 -6.40
C ALA A 156 -1.58 -12.04 -5.70
N ALA A 157 -1.39 -13.27 -6.18
CA ALA A 157 -1.88 -14.47 -5.51
C ALA A 157 -1.18 -14.70 -4.16
N THR A 158 0.10 -14.40 -4.07
CA THR A 158 0.85 -14.46 -2.80
C THR A 158 0.34 -13.39 -1.83
N GLN A 159 0.16 -12.15 -2.30
CA GLN A 159 -0.42 -11.08 -1.49
C GLN A 159 -1.81 -11.45 -0.96
N ALA A 160 -2.67 -12.03 -1.81
CA ALA A 160 -4.01 -12.48 -1.41
C ALA A 160 -3.98 -13.64 -0.41
N ASP A 161 -3.07 -14.61 -0.58
CA ASP A 161 -2.89 -15.72 0.37
C ASP A 161 -2.41 -15.23 1.74
N LEU A 162 -1.46 -14.30 1.76
CA LEU A 162 -1.03 -13.63 2.98
C LEU A 162 -2.17 -12.85 3.64
N ALA A 163 -3.01 -12.17 2.86
CA ALA A 163 -4.19 -11.46 3.37
C ALA A 163 -5.19 -12.38 4.04
N LEU A 164 -5.51 -13.51 3.39
CA LEU A 164 -6.40 -14.51 3.97
C LEU A 164 -5.83 -15.09 5.26
N ASN A 165 -4.54 -15.42 5.28
CA ASN A 165 -3.89 -15.94 6.47
C ASN A 165 -3.84 -14.89 7.60
N GLU A 166 -3.57 -13.61 7.29
CA GLU A 166 -3.51 -12.54 8.28
C GLU A 166 -4.88 -12.22 8.89
N LEU A 167 -5.97 -12.29 8.11
CA LEU A 167 -7.34 -12.18 8.64
C LEU A 167 -7.69 -13.31 9.64
N LEU A 168 -6.95 -14.41 9.62
CA LEU A 168 -7.12 -15.53 10.54
C LEU A 168 -6.21 -15.43 11.76
N TYR A 169 -5.48 -14.33 11.94
CA TYR A 169 -4.55 -14.13 13.06
C TYR A 169 -5.23 -14.38 14.42
N GLY A 170 -4.58 -15.18 15.27
CA GLY A 170 -5.12 -15.58 16.58
C GLY A 170 -6.08 -16.77 16.58
N THR A 171 -6.39 -17.35 15.41
CA THR A 171 -7.19 -18.59 15.30
C THR A 171 -6.30 -19.84 15.21
N ASP A 172 -6.88 -21.02 15.43
CA ASP A 172 -6.17 -22.32 15.34
C ASP A 172 -5.70 -22.68 13.92
N VAL A 173 -6.25 -22.03 12.89
CA VAL A 173 -5.91 -22.27 11.48
C VAL A 173 -4.86 -21.29 10.94
N TYR A 174 -4.50 -20.26 11.71
CA TYR A 174 -3.44 -19.32 11.37
C TYR A 174 -2.11 -20.03 11.15
N GLN A 175 -1.41 -19.70 10.07
CA GLN A 175 -0.06 -20.21 9.81
C GLN A 175 0.95 -19.09 10.00
N GLN A 176 1.91 -19.30 10.91
CA GLN A 176 3.01 -18.37 11.09
C GLN A 176 3.91 -18.38 9.86
N MET A 177 4.08 -17.22 9.23
CA MET A 177 5.01 -17.05 8.12
C MET A 177 6.46 -17.02 8.62
N PRO A 178 7.45 -17.48 7.81
CA PRO A 178 8.86 -17.48 8.19
C PRO A 178 9.48 -16.10 8.44
N GLY A 179 8.86 -15.05 7.90
CA GLY A 179 9.20 -13.65 8.11
C GLY A 179 8.00 -12.76 7.77
N ASN A 180 8.21 -11.45 7.75
CA ASN A 180 7.16 -10.49 7.35
C ASN A 180 7.25 -10.11 5.87
N THR A 181 8.35 -10.43 5.17
CA THR A 181 8.52 -10.16 3.74
C THR A 181 8.93 -11.43 3.01
N VAL A 182 8.27 -11.71 1.90
CA VAL A 182 8.68 -12.72 0.94
C VAL A 182 9.05 -12.06 -0.38
N ILE A 183 10.17 -12.48 -0.96
CA ILE A 183 10.65 -11.99 -2.26
C ILE A 183 10.73 -13.19 -3.18
N MET A 184 10.10 -13.06 -4.34
CA MET A 184 9.87 -14.13 -5.28
C MET A 184 10.54 -13.83 -6.61
N ALA A 185 11.20 -14.85 -7.13
CA ALA A 185 11.86 -14.84 -8.42
C ALA A 185 10.90 -15.38 -9.50
N ASN A 186 10.56 -14.60 -10.52
CA ASN A 186 9.97 -15.15 -11.75
C ASN A 186 11.06 -15.59 -12.74
N ARG A 187 12.20 -14.90 -12.71
CA ARG A 187 13.45 -15.23 -13.42
C ARG A 187 14.57 -15.41 -12.42
N ALA A 188 15.72 -15.88 -12.88
CA ALA A 188 16.89 -15.95 -12.01
C ALA A 188 17.31 -14.53 -11.61
N ILE A 189 17.25 -14.21 -10.33
CA ILE A 189 17.56 -12.88 -9.76
C ILE A 189 18.38 -13.05 -8.49
N GLU A 190 19.20 -12.06 -8.17
CA GLU A 190 19.98 -12.02 -6.94
C GLU A 190 19.16 -11.32 -5.85
N ILE A 191 18.45 -12.12 -5.04
CA ILE A 191 17.69 -11.57 -3.91
C ILE A 191 18.61 -11.31 -2.72
N ILE A 192 19.56 -12.23 -2.47
CA ILE A 192 20.59 -12.08 -1.44
C ILE A 192 21.90 -11.80 -2.16
N GLU A 193 22.65 -10.79 -1.71
CA GLU A 193 23.94 -10.43 -2.28
C GLU A 193 24.89 -11.64 -2.37
N GLY A 194 25.47 -11.84 -3.54
CA GLY A 194 26.32 -12.97 -3.92
C GLY A 194 25.58 -14.28 -4.17
N GLN A 195 24.23 -14.32 -4.13
CA GLN A 195 23.45 -15.54 -4.25
C GLN A 195 22.30 -15.43 -5.26
N LEU A 196 22.48 -16.14 -6.38
CA LEU A 196 21.45 -16.27 -7.41
C LEU A 196 20.29 -17.15 -6.91
N THR A 197 19.09 -16.57 -6.82
CA THR A 197 17.85 -17.32 -6.62
C THR A 197 17.39 -17.87 -7.97
N PRO A 198 17.12 -19.19 -8.10
CA PRO A 198 16.65 -19.75 -9.36
C PRO A 198 15.26 -19.19 -9.73
N PRO A 199 14.87 -19.26 -11.02
CA PRO A 199 13.51 -18.94 -11.43
C PRO A 199 12.51 -19.72 -10.59
N TYR A 200 11.48 -19.03 -10.15
CA TYR A 200 10.41 -19.55 -9.31
C TYR A 200 10.80 -19.87 -7.86
N GLY A 201 12.02 -19.51 -7.45
CA GLY A 201 12.44 -19.50 -6.05
C GLY A 201 11.79 -18.36 -5.26
N ALA A 202 11.91 -18.44 -3.94
CA ALA A 202 11.51 -17.38 -3.02
C ALA A 202 12.43 -17.36 -1.80
N VAL A 203 12.60 -16.18 -1.23
CA VAL A 203 13.37 -15.94 -0.01
C VAL A 203 12.47 -15.21 0.97
N TRP A 204 12.48 -15.67 2.23
CA TRP A 204 11.81 -14.99 3.33
C TRP A 204 12.81 -14.18 4.12
N VAL A 205 12.44 -12.95 4.44
CA VAL A 205 13.22 -12.03 5.27
C VAL A 205 12.32 -11.42 6.34
N THR A 206 12.92 -11.06 7.47
CA THR A 206 12.24 -10.31 8.52
C THR A 206 12.83 -8.91 8.56
N MET A 207 12.07 -7.94 8.03
CA MET A 207 12.43 -6.54 8.04
C MET A 207 12.06 -5.93 9.39
N PRO A 208 12.98 -5.31 10.13
CA PRO A 208 12.69 -4.70 11.43
C PRO A 208 12.09 -3.30 11.29
N ARG A 209 11.44 -2.82 12.36
CA ARG A 209 11.16 -1.39 12.51
C ARG A 209 12.45 -0.63 12.79
N ASP A 210 12.71 0.49 12.12
CA ASP A 210 13.71 1.46 12.56
C ASP A 210 13.09 2.40 13.62
N PRO A 211 13.57 2.39 14.88
CA PRO A 211 13.11 3.33 15.91
C PRO A 211 13.33 4.81 15.56
N ARG A 212 14.24 5.11 14.61
CA ARG A 212 14.56 6.45 14.14
C ARG A 212 13.84 6.82 12.84
N CYS A 213 12.99 5.95 12.31
CA CYS A 213 12.20 6.23 11.12
C CYS A 213 11.43 7.54 11.26
N LEU A 214 11.52 8.43 10.27
CA LEU A 214 10.83 9.72 10.30
C LEU A 214 9.30 9.58 10.25
N VAL A 215 8.80 8.42 9.81
CA VAL A 215 7.38 8.11 9.65
C VAL A 215 6.82 7.36 10.87
N CYS A 216 7.41 6.21 11.24
CA CYS A 216 6.89 5.37 12.33
C CYS A 216 7.79 5.29 13.57
N GLY A 217 8.92 5.99 13.60
CA GLY A 217 9.88 5.95 14.70
C GLY A 217 9.31 6.50 16.00
N ASP A 218 10.02 6.30 17.12
CA ASP A 218 9.51 6.58 18.45
C ASP A 218 9.14 8.06 18.63
N ALA A 219 9.95 8.97 18.06
CA ALA A 219 9.67 10.40 18.09
C ALA A 219 8.48 10.81 17.20
N ALA A 220 8.21 10.09 16.10
CA ALA A 220 7.03 10.34 15.27
C ALA A 220 5.77 9.86 15.98
N ARG A 221 5.82 8.66 16.58
CA ARG A 221 4.71 8.09 17.35
C ARG A 221 4.34 8.94 18.57
N GLN A 222 5.33 9.44 19.32
CA GLN A 222 5.09 10.35 20.44
C GLN A 222 4.43 11.66 20.01
N ARG A 223 4.83 12.22 18.86
CA ARG A 223 4.21 13.44 18.31
C ARG A 223 2.78 13.21 17.84
N GLY A 224 2.47 12.04 17.26
CA GLY A 224 1.11 11.65 16.91
C GLY A 224 0.21 11.55 18.13
N ALA A 225 0.64 10.81 19.16
CA ALA A 225 -0.13 10.65 20.40
C ALA A 225 -0.46 11.99 21.08
N LEU A 226 0.48 12.95 21.08
CA LEU A 226 0.25 14.29 21.63
C LEU A 226 -0.71 15.14 20.78
N ARG A 227 -0.81 14.89 19.48
CA ARG A 227 -1.78 15.56 18.60
C ARG A 227 -3.18 15.00 18.79
N ASP A 228 -3.31 13.68 18.86
CA ASP A 228 -4.60 13.03 19.10
C ASP A 228 -5.18 13.47 20.46
N GLU A 229 -4.34 13.58 21.51
CA GLU A 229 -4.74 14.14 22.81
C GLU A 229 -5.18 15.62 22.74
N GLN A 230 -4.67 16.39 21.78
CA GLN A 230 -5.04 17.81 21.57
C GLN A 230 -6.27 17.97 20.68
N GLU A 231 -6.51 17.07 19.74
CA GLU A 231 -7.71 17.04 18.89
C GLU A 231 -8.93 16.47 19.64
N ASP A 232 -8.73 15.47 20.51
CA ASP A 232 -9.74 14.99 21.46
C ASP A 232 -10.04 16.03 22.55
N ALA A 233 -9.06 16.88 22.87
CA ALA A 233 -9.25 18.08 23.68
C ALA A 233 -9.69 19.25 22.78
N ASP A 234 -10.80 19.08 22.07
CA ASP A 234 -11.50 20.14 21.34
C ASP A 234 -11.97 21.19 22.36
N VAL A 235 -11.04 22.03 22.81
CA VAL A 235 -11.27 23.11 23.75
C VAL A 235 -12.17 24.09 23.00
N SER A 236 -13.43 24.17 23.45
CA SER A 236 -14.36 25.13 22.88
C SER A 236 -13.75 26.53 22.98
N LEU A 237 -13.99 27.37 21.97
CA LEU A 237 -13.53 28.75 21.98
C LEU A 237 -13.98 29.47 23.27
N ASP A 238 -15.12 29.05 23.85
CA ASP A 238 -15.66 29.55 25.11
C ASP A 238 -14.78 29.19 26.33
N GLU A 239 -14.18 27.99 26.38
CA GLU A 239 -13.25 27.60 27.46
C GLU A 239 -11.89 28.33 27.37
N LEU A 240 -11.44 28.69 26.17
CA LEU A 240 -10.27 29.54 25.96
C LEU A 240 -10.53 31.00 26.35
N ILE A 241 -11.76 31.49 26.17
CA ILE A 241 -12.17 32.85 26.59
C ILE A 241 -12.25 32.93 28.13
N ASP A 242 -12.81 31.92 28.78
CA ASP A 242 -12.93 31.89 30.25
C ASP A 242 -11.57 31.75 30.96
N SER A 243 -10.62 31.04 30.35
CA SER A 243 -9.27 30.87 30.90
C SER A 243 -8.32 32.04 30.63
N SER A 244 -8.58 32.87 29.61
CA SER A 244 -7.76 34.04 29.25
C SER A 244 -8.24 35.36 29.87
N GLY A 245 -9.42 35.37 30.51
CA GLY A 245 -9.94 36.55 31.23
C GLY A 245 -10.27 37.74 30.33
N LEU A 246 -10.48 37.51 29.03
CA LEU A 246 -10.81 38.54 28.06
C LEU A 246 -12.33 38.75 28.01
N ILE A 247 -12.80 39.80 28.67
CA ILE A 247 -14.19 40.27 28.59
C ILE A 247 -14.29 41.15 27.33
N PHE A 248 -15.17 40.78 26.39
CA PHE A 248 -15.59 41.70 25.32
C PHE A 248 -16.47 42.80 25.91
N GLU A 249 -16.06 44.06 25.78
CA GLU A 249 -16.96 45.19 25.98
C GLU A 249 -17.95 45.22 24.81
N ASP A 250 -19.22 44.92 25.13
CA ASP A 250 -20.34 44.95 24.21
C ASP A 250 -20.68 46.42 23.92
N ASP A 251 -20.16 46.97 22.82
CA ASP A 251 -20.47 48.33 22.39
C ASP A 251 -21.85 48.34 21.71
N SER A 252 -22.89 48.25 22.54
CA SER A 252 -24.26 48.61 22.18
C SER A 252 -24.57 50.00 22.75
N GLY A 253 -23.96 51.02 22.14
CA GLY A 253 -24.34 52.41 22.28
C GLY A 253 -25.49 52.78 21.33
N GLU A 254 -26.51 53.41 21.92
CA GLU A 254 -27.74 54.06 21.38
C GLU A 254 -27.75 54.55 19.92
#